data_AF-A0A7J9IS13-F1
#
_entry.id   AF-A0A7J9IS13-F1
#
_cell.length_a   1.000
_cell.length_b   1.000
_cell.length_c   1.000
_cell.angle_alpha   90.00
_cell.angle_beta   90.00
_cell.angle_gamma   90.00
#
_symmetry.space_group_name_H-M   'P 1'
#
loop_
_entity.id
_entity.type
_entity.pdbx_description
1 polymer ?
#
loop_
_entity_poly.entity_id
_entity_poly.type
_entity_poly.pdbx_seq_one_letter_code
_entity_poly.pdbx_strand_id
1 'polypeptide(L)'
;MKLQIKIDEDSGKIVDACFKTFGCGSAIASSSVATEWVKGKSMDEVLTIKNTEIAKHLSLPPVKLHCSMLAEDAIKAAVKDAEAKRGKMNGNSKAADA
;
A
#
# COMPACT_ATOMS: atom_id res chain seq x y z
N MET A 1 -4.83 -6.42 8.11
CA MET A 1 -4.94 -6.43 6.63
C MET A 1 -3.55 -6.65 6.04
N LYS A 2 -3.40 -7.42 4.97
CA LYS A 2 -2.15 -7.56 4.22
C LYS A 2 -2.35 -6.97 2.82
N LEU A 3 -1.61 -5.91 2.49
CA LEU A 3 -1.58 -5.30 1.16
C LEU A 3 -0.21 -5.60 0.55
N GLN A 4 -0.21 -6.03 -0.71
CA GLN A 4 1.00 -6.33 -1.46
C GLN A 4 0.98 -5.51 -2.74
N ILE A 5 2.11 -4.87 -3.05
CA ILE A 5 2.31 -4.07 -4.25
C ILE A 5 3.39 -4.71 -5.11
N LYS A 6 3.22 -4.62 -6.42
CA LYS A 6 4.24 -4.94 -7.42
C LYS A 6 4.75 -3.63 -8.00
N ILE A 7 6.06 -3.42 -7.93
CA ILE A 7 6.72 -2.22 -8.43
C ILE A 7 7.48 -2.59 -9.68
N ASP A 8 7.38 -1.74 -10.68
CA ASP A 8 8.20 -1.80 -11.88
C ASP A 8 9.58 -1.19 -11.62
N GLU A 9 10.64 -1.93 -11.95
CA GLU A 9 12.01 -1.53 -11.63
C GLU A 9 12.47 -0.33 -12.45
N ASP A 10 12.03 -0.24 -13.71
CA ASP A 10 12.43 0.81 -14.64
C ASP A 10 11.73 2.15 -14.35
N SER A 11 10.41 2.12 -14.17
CA SER A 11 9.61 3.34 -13.94
C SER A 11 9.50 3.74 -12.47
N GLY A 12 9.78 2.83 -11.54
CA GLY A 12 9.59 3.05 -10.09
C GLY A 12 8.12 3.17 -9.65
N LYS A 13 7.17 2.82 -10.53
CA LYS A 13 5.73 2.91 -10.28
C LYS A 13 5.14 1.58 -9.86
N ILE A 14 4.04 1.64 -9.11
CA ILE A 14 3.27 0.45 -8.72
C ILE A 14 2.43 -0.01 -9.92
N VAL A 15 2.73 -1.18 -10.48
CA VAL A 15 1.99 -1.75 -11.63
C VAL A 15 0.81 -2.61 -11.21
N ASP A 16 0.87 -3.19 -10.01
CA ASP A 16 -0.24 -3.98 -9.48
C ASP A 16 -0.29 -3.94 -7.96
N ALA A 17 -1.47 -4.18 -7.41
CA ALA A 17 -1.72 -4.21 -5.98
C ALA A 17 -2.87 -5.18 -5.67
N CYS A 18 -2.62 -6.03 -4.68
CA CYS A 18 -3.56 -7.02 -4.18
C CYS A 18 -3.66 -6.93 -2.67
N PHE A 19 -4.81 -7.32 -2.10
CA PHE A 19 -5.00 -7.36 -0.66
C PHE A 19 -5.63 -8.66 -0.19
N LYS A 20 -5.33 -9.03 1.05
CA LYS A 20 -6.06 -10.03 1.81
C LYS A 20 -6.45 -9.42 3.14
N THR A 21 -7.75 -9.39 3.42
CA THR A 21 -8.28 -8.79 4.64
C THR A 21 -9.35 -9.67 5.24
N PHE A 22 -9.47 -9.62 6.57
CA PHE A 22 -10.57 -10.21 7.32
C PHE A 22 -11.19 -9.08 8.14
N GLY A 23 -12.51 -8.93 8.07
CA GLY A 23 -13.20 -7.85 8.75
C GLY A 23 -14.59 -7.60 8.18
N CYS A 24 -15.24 -6.55 8.68
CA CYS A 24 -16.54 -6.13 8.18
C CYS A 24 -16.46 -5.55 6.76
N GLY A 25 -17.61 -5.40 6.09
CA GLY A 25 -17.68 -4.88 4.72
C GLY A 25 -16.98 -3.54 4.53
N SER A 26 -17.02 -2.64 5.52
CA SER A 26 -16.30 -1.36 5.49
C SER A 26 -14.78 -1.55 5.42
N ALA A 27 -14.23 -2.55 6.12
CA ALA A 27 -12.80 -2.85 6.04
C ALA A 27 -12.44 -3.37 4.65
N ILE A 28 -13.24 -4.28 4.08
CA ILE A 28 -13.03 -4.81 2.72
C ILE A 28 -13.10 -3.69 1.67
N ALA A 29 -14.10 -2.80 1.78
CA ALA A 29 -14.25 -1.65 0.88
C ALA A 29 -13.05 -0.70 0.98
N SER A 30 -12.62 -0.33 2.20
CA SER A 30 -11.43 0.50 2.40
C SER A 30 -10.16 -0.14 1.84
N SER A 31 -9.99 -1.46 2.01
CA SER A 31 -8.88 -2.21 1.42
C SER A 31 -8.88 -2.16 -0.11
N SER A 32 -10.06 -2.33 -0.71
CA SER A 32 -10.24 -2.32 -2.16
C SER A 32 -9.89 -0.95 -2.75
N VAL A 33 -10.43 0.12 -2.16
CA VAL A 33 -10.13 1.51 -2.56
C VAL A 33 -8.64 1.80 -2.46
N ALA A 34 -8.01 1.37 -1.35
CA ALA A 34 -6.56 1.51 -1.19
C ALA A 34 -5.79 0.83 -2.34
N THR A 35 -6.16 -0.39 -2.74
CA THR A 35 -5.45 -1.06 -3.85
C THR A 35 -5.63 -0.38 -5.20
N GLU A 36 -6.77 0.25 -5.47
CA GLU A 36 -6.96 1.00 -6.71
C GLU A 36 -6.17 2.30 -6.69
N TRP A 37 -6.13 3.00 -5.55
CA TRP A 37 -5.49 4.31 -5.44
C TRP A 37 -3.97 4.25 -5.46
N VAL A 38 -3.37 3.09 -5.15
CA VAL A 38 -1.91 2.92 -5.22
C VAL A 38 -1.42 2.51 -6.61
N LYS A 39 -2.27 1.93 -7.47
CA LYS A 39 -1.86 1.51 -8.81
C LYS A 39 -1.53 2.73 -9.69
N GLY A 40 -0.45 2.63 -10.44
CA GLY A 40 0.07 3.66 -11.34
C GLY A 40 0.84 4.80 -10.67
N LYS A 41 0.89 4.84 -9.34
CA LYS A 41 1.55 5.89 -8.56
C LYS A 41 2.98 5.49 -8.14
N SER A 42 3.80 6.49 -7.83
CA SER A 42 5.10 6.30 -7.20
C SER A 42 4.95 6.00 -5.69
N MET A 43 6.02 5.49 -5.07
CA MET A 43 6.04 5.22 -3.62
C MET A 43 5.80 6.49 -2.79
N ASP A 44 6.34 7.64 -3.22
CA ASP A 44 6.15 8.91 -2.51
C ASP A 44 4.71 9.40 -2.59
N GLU A 45 4.09 9.27 -3.76
CA GLU A 45 2.70 9.67 -3.98
C GLU A 45 1.74 8.84 -3.12
N VAL A 46 1.96 7.54 -2.99
CA VAL A 46 1.07 6.69 -2.20
C VAL A 46 1.17 6.95 -0.69
N LEU A 47 2.31 7.44 -0.19
CA LEU A 47 2.46 7.83 1.21
C LEU A 47 1.63 9.08 1.56
N THR A 48 1.21 9.86 0.56
CA THR A 48 0.34 11.03 0.78
C THR A 48 -1.13 10.67 0.98
N ILE A 49 -1.54 9.42 0.66
CA ILE A 49 -2.93 8.96 0.82
C ILE A 49 -3.28 8.92 2.30
N LYS A 50 -4.36 9.60 2.68
CA LYS A 50 -4.83 9.67 4.08
C LYS A 50 -6.11 8.88 4.30
N ASN A 51 -6.26 8.33 5.50
CA ASN A 51 -7.49 7.65 5.93
C ASN A 51 -8.73 8.56 5.82
N THR A 52 -8.58 9.87 5.98
CA THR A 52 -9.67 10.84 5.89
C THR A 52 -10.25 10.91 4.49
N GLU A 53 -9.42 10.75 3.47
CA GLU A 53 -9.85 10.73 2.06
C GLU A 53 -10.59 9.43 1.74
N ILE A 54 -10.08 8.29 2.21
CA ILE A 54 -10.73 6.98 2.06
C ILE A 54 -12.08 6.98 2.79
N ALA A 55 -12.12 7.49 4.02
CA ALA A 55 -13.34 7.59 4.81
C ALA A 55 -14.39 8.47 4.14
N LYS A 56 -13.97 9.62 3.59
CA LYS A 56 -14.84 10.53 2.85
C LYS A 56 -15.36 9.88 1.56
N HIS A 57 -14.49 9.20 0.82
CA HIS A 57 -14.86 8.52 -0.43
C HIS A 57 -15.92 7.44 -0.18
N LEU A 58 -15.77 6.67 0.89
CA LEU A 58 -16.70 5.62 1.27
C LEU A 58 -17.86 6.09 2.17
N SER A 59 -17.95 7.39 2.46
CA SER A 59 -18.94 7.98 3.37
C SER A 59 -19.03 7.23 4.71
N LEU A 60 -17.87 6.87 5.28
CA LEU A 60 -17.82 6.08 6.51
C LEU A 60 -18.32 6.92 7.71
N PRO A 61 -19.22 6.38 8.54
CA PRO A 61 -19.61 7.05 9.77
C PRO A 61 -18.42 7.06 10.76
N PRO A 62 -18.41 7.99 11.74
CA PRO A 62 -17.30 8.14 12.70
C PRO A 62 -16.88 6.83 13.39
N VAL A 63 -17.84 5.97 13.71
CA VAL A 63 -17.61 4.66 14.35
C VAL A 63 -16.83 3.66 13.49
N LYS A 64 -16.73 3.87 12.18
CA LYS A 64 -16.03 2.98 11.22
C LYS A 64 -14.73 3.58 10.67
N LEU A 65 -14.26 4.71 11.17
CA LEU A 65 -13.00 5.33 10.72
C LEU A 65 -11.77 4.42 10.91
N HIS A 66 -11.79 3.51 11.88
CA HIS A 66 -10.72 2.52 12.03
C HIS A 66 -10.50 1.66 10.76
N CYS A 67 -11.54 1.46 9.94
CA CYS A 67 -11.44 0.71 8.68
C CYS A 67 -10.60 1.45 7.64
N SER A 68 -10.68 2.78 7.57
CA SER A 68 -9.84 3.58 6.68
C SER A 68 -8.42 3.76 7.23
N MET A 69 -8.26 3.84 8.55
CA MET A 69 -6.93 3.86 9.19
C MET A 69 -6.15 2.57 8.91
N LEU A 70 -6.82 1.40 9.02
CA LEU A 70 -6.22 0.11 8.67
C LEU A 70 -5.73 0.07 7.21
N ALA A 71 -6.44 0.74 6.31
CA ALA A 71 -6.08 0.81 4.90
C ALA A 71 -4.83 1.69 4.68
N GLU A 72 -4.78 2.87 5.30
CA GLU A 72 -3.62 3.76 5.28
C GLU A 72 -2.37 3.08 5.87
N ASP A 73 -2.49 2.45 7.03
CA ASP A 73 -1.37 1.79 7.70
C ASP A 73 -0.77 0.68 6.85
N ALA A 74 -1.60 -0.07 6.13
CA ALA A 74 -1.10 -1.13 5.26
C ALA A 74 -0.45 -0.59 3.98
N ILE A 75 -0.89 0.55 3.43
CA ILE A 75 -0.19 1.21 2.33
C ILE A 75 1.23 1.56 2.78
N LYS A 76 1.37 2.23 3.94
CA LYS A 76 2.68 2.59 4.51
C LYS A 76 3.54 1.35 4.77
N ALA A 77 2.96 0.30 5.33
CA ALA A 77 3.67 -0.95 5.58
C ALA A 77 4.15 -1.62 4.28
N ALA A 78 3.33 -1.64 3.22
CA ALA A 78 3.69 -2.23 1.94
C ALA A 78 4.81 -1.45 1.23
N VAL A 79 4.77 -0.11 1.28
CA VAL A 79 5.84 0.75 0.76
C VAL A 79 7.15 0.50 1.50
N LYS A 80 7.11 0.52 2.84
CA LYS A 80 8.30 0.27 3.67
C LYS A 80 8.91 -1.11 3.42
N ASP A 81 8.09 -2.14 3.25
CA ASP A 81 8.55 -3.49 2.90
C ASP A 81 9.21 -3.52 1.51
N ALA A 82 8.65 -2.81 0.54
CA ALA A 82 9.22 -2.71 -0.80
C ALA A 82 10.57 -1.96 -0.82
N GLU A 83 10.68 -0.86 -0.09
CA GLU A 83 11.95 -0.13 0.08
C GLU A 83 13.02 -0.99 0.75
N ALA A 84 12.65 -1.70 1.82
CA ALA A 84 13.57 -2.61 2.51
C ALA A 84 14.05 -3.74 1.60
N LYS A 85 13.18 -4.27 0.73
CA LYS A 85 13.54 -5.29 -0.26
C LYS A 85 14.46 -4.75 -1.35
N ARG A 86 14.19 -3.55 -1.87
CA ARG A 86 15.08 -2.87 -2.83
C ARG A 86 16.47 -2.61 -2.23
N GLY A 87 16.53 -2.15 -0.98
CA GLY A 87 17.81 -1.96 -0.28
C GLY A 87 18.61 -3.26 -0.12
N LYS A 88 17.94 -4.39 0.15
CA LYS A 88 18.57 -5.71 0.24
C LYS A 88 19.02 -6.24 -1.12
N MET A 89 18.22 -6.05 -2.17
CA MET A 89 18.57 -6.46 -3.54
C MET A 89 19.84 -5.73 -4.02
N ASN A 90 19.95 -4.42 -3.77
CA ASN A 90 21.14 -3.65 -4.11
C ASN A 90 22.38 -4.02 -3.28
N GLY A 91 22.20 -4.53 -2.06
CA GLY A 91 23.29 -5.02 -1.21
C GLY A 91 23.83 -6.39 -1.61
N ASN A 92 23.02 -7.24 -2.22
CA ASN A 92 23.38 -8.62 -2.59
C ASN A 92 24.12 -8.73 -3.93
N SER A 93 24.04 -7.72 -4.80
CA SER A 93 24.75 -7.69 -6.09
C SER A 93 26.26 -7.41 -5.96
N LYS A 94 26.74 -6.96 -4.80
CA LYS A 94 28.19 -6.72 -4.56
C LYS A 94 28.97 -7.94 -4.06
N ALA A 95 28.31 -9.06 -3.78
CA ALA A 95 28.95 -10.26 -3.22
C ALA A 95 29.24 -11.36 -4.26
N ALA A 96 28.98 -11.11 -5.55
CA ALA A 96 29.18 -12.09 -6.62
C ALA A 96 30.45 -11.83 -7.49
N ASP A 97 31.21 -10.77 -7.19
CA ASP A 97 32.46 -10.39 -7.90
C ASP A 97 33.69 -10.46 -6.97
N ALA A 98 33.77 -11.45 -6.07
CA ALA A 98 34.95 -11.70 -5.24
C ALA A 98 35.31 -13.19 -5.20
#